data_AF-A0A662EZL8-F1
#
_entry.id   AF-A0A662EZL8-F1
#
_cell.length_a   1.000
_cell.length_b   1.000
_cell.length_c   1.000
_cell.angle_alpha   90.00
_cell.angle_beta   90.00
_cell.angle_gamma   90.00
#
_symmetry.space_group_name_H-M   'P 1'
#
loop_
_entity.id
_entity.type
_entity.pdbx_description
1 polymer ?
#
loop_
_entity_poly.entity_id
_entity_poly.type
_entity_poly.pdbx_seq_one_letter_code
_entity_poly.pdbx_strand_id
1 'polypeptide(L)'
;MQRIFNLDQHELPTRWYNVLADLDRPLDPPLDPRTQEPLSPEALTALFAKTCVEQEVATDRFIDIPAEVQEIYRLWRPTPVYRALNLERALATPAHIYYKYEGASPTGSHKTNTAVAQAYYNKVEGTKRLTTETGAGQWGSALAFACQALGIDLTVFMVRISYDQKPYRKAMIETYGGQIVPSPSDRTNAGRAVLEKDPDSPGSLGIAISEAIEEAMATGAKYSLGSVLNHVLLHQTVIGQEALAQME
;
A
#
# COMPACT_ATOMS: atom_id res chain seq x y z
N MET A 1 -16.45 32.19 -3.60
CA MET A 1 -16.18 31.10 -2.64
C MET A 1 -15.00 30.29 -3.16
N GLN A 2 -13.98 30.13 -2.31
CA GLN A 2 -12.82 29.28 -2.60
C GLN A 2 -13.29 27.83 -2.81
N ARG A 3 -12.72 27.16 -3.82
CA ARG A 3 -13.06 25.78 -4.20
C ARG A 3 -11.94 24.79 -3.95
N ILE A 4 -10.71 25.26 -3.93
CA ILE A 4 -9.49 24.44 -3.84
C ILE A 4 -8.65 25.02 -2.71
N PHE A 5 -8.20 24.14 -1.83
CA PHE A 5 -7.35 24.42 -0.68
C PHE A 5 -6.06 23.62 -0.90
N ASN A 6 -5.00 24.34 -1.27
CA ASN A 6 -3.68 23.77 -1.51
C ASN A 6 -2.81 23.99 -0.28
N LEU A 7 -1.79 23.15 -0.13
CA LEU A 7 -0.75 23.28 0.89
C LEU A 7 0.59 23.41 0.16
N ASP A 8 1.51 24.23 0.68
CA ASP A 8 2.82 24.39 0.06
C ASP A 8 3.67 23.12 0.28
N GLN A 9 4.58 22.79 -0.66
CA GLN A 9 5.45 21.62 -0.51
C GLN A 9 6.45 21.76 0.66
N HIS A 10 6.76 22.99 1.09
CA HIS A 10 7.57 23.24 2.27
C HIS A 10 6.84 22.90 3.57
N GLU A 11 5.51 22.75 3.52
CA GLU A 11 4.64 22.40 4.66
C GLU A 11 4.27 20.91 4.68
N LEU A 12 4.91 20.09 3.83
CA LEU A 12 4.73 18.64 3.87
C LEU A 12 5.05 18.08 5.27
N PRO A 13 4.25 17.13 5.78
CA PRO A 13 4.56 16.45 7.02
C PRO A 13 5.95 15.83 6.98
N THR A 14 6.76 16.06 8.03
CA THR A 14 8.08 15.44 8.19
C THR A 14 8.05 14.17 9.05
N ARG A 15 6.90 13.88 9.66
CA ARG A 15 6.64 12.75 10.55
C ARG A 15 5.28 12.15 10.22
N TRP A 16 5.17 10.83 10.22
CA TRP A 16 3.90 10.12 10.27
C TRP A 16 3.35 10.13 11.70
N TYR A 17 2.02 10.14 11.82
CA TYR A 17 1.32 10.00 13.09
C TYR A 17 0.93 8.54 13.34
N ASN A 18 1.26 8.02 14.52
CA ASN A 18 0.92 6.68 14.95
C ASN A 18 -0.29 6.71 15.89
N VAL A 19 -1.46 6.29 15.39
CA VAL A 19 -2.68 6.24 16.19
C VAL A 19 -2.61 5.26 17.37
N LEU A 20 -1.74 4.25 17.30
CA LEU A 20 -1.60 3.25 18.37
C LEU A 20 -1.16 3.88 19.69
N ALA A 21 -0.40 4.98 19.65
CA ALA A 21 0.07 5.69 20.82
C ALA A 21 -1.07 6.37 21.63
N ASP A 22 -2.24 6.53 21.01
CA ASP A 22 -3.39 7.24 21.58
C ASP A 22 -4.64 6.33 21.73
N LEU A 23 -4.49 5.02 21.57
CA LEU A 23 -5.57 4.07 21.86
C LEU A 23 -5.74 3.85 23.37
N ASP A 24 -6.98 3.68 23.83
CA ASP A 24 -7.31 3.44 25.25
C ASP A 24 -6.68 2.14 25.81
N ARG A 25 -6.41 1.17 24.93
CA ARG A 25 -5.69 -0.07 25.25
C ARG A 25 -4.83 -0.50 24.07
N PRO A 26 -3.76 -1.30 24.30
CA PRO A 26 -3.02 -1.94 23.22
C PRO A 26 -3.92 -2.82 22.35
N LEU A 27 -3.58 -2.89 21.05
CA LEU A 27 -4.20 -3.85 20.14
C LEU A 27 -3.79 -5.28 20.50
N ASP A 28 -4.71 -6.21 20.22
CA ASP A 28 -4.43 -7.62 20.40
C ASP A 28 -3.40 -8.06 19.34
N PRO A 29 -2.38 -8.86 19.71
CA PRO A 29 -1.34 -9.28 18.78
C PRO A 29 -1.91 -10.21 17.72
N PRO A 30 -1.30 -10.26 16.51
CA PRO A 30 -1.66 -11.28 15.53
C PRO A 30 -1.37 -12.68 16.09
N LEU A 31 -2.20 -13.65 15.76
CA LEU A 31 -2.04 -15.04 16.19
C LEU A 31 -1.44 -15.89 15.06
N ASP A 32 -0.58 -16.85 15.41
CA ASP A 32 -0.14 -17.89 14.48
C ASP A 32 -1.35 -18.80 14.18
N PRO A 33 -1.75 -18.98 12.90
CA PRO A 33 -2.95 -19.74 12.56
C PRO A 33 -2.87 -21.22 12.95
N ARG A 34 -1.67 -21.78 13.16
CA ARG A 34 -1.44 -23.19 13.50
C ARG A 34 -1.52 -23.42 15.00
N THR A 35 -0.92 -22.53 15.79
CA THR A 35 -0.84 -22.67 17.26
C THR A 35 -1.92 -21.90 17.98
N GLN A 36 -2.53 -20.89 17.33
CA GLN A 36 -3.45 -19.91 17.92
C GLN A 36 -2.82 -19.04 19.03
N GLU A 37 -1.48 -19.05 19.13
CA GLU A 37 -0.71 -18.25 20.07
C GLU A 37 -0.24 -16.94 19.42
N PRO A 38 0.04 -15.87 20.20
CA PRO A 38 0.61 -14.63 19.67
C PRO A 38 1.88 -14.86 18.85
N LEU A 39 1.91 -14.27 17.66
CA LEU A 39 3.04 -14.35 16.74
C LEU A 39 4.09 -13.30 17.13
N SER A 40 5.36 -13.70 17.24
CA SER A 40 6.42 -12.75 17.53
C SER A 40 6.71 -11.86 16.31
N PRO A 41 7.07 -10.57 16.48
CA PRO A 41 7.43 -9.70 15.37
C PRO A 41 8.55 -10.28 14.49
N GLU A 42 9.53 -10.96 15.10
CA GLU A 42 10.65 -11.58 14.38
C GLU A 42 10.18 -12.60 13.33
N ALA A 43 9.09 -13.32 13.60
CA ALA A 43 8.51 -14.26 12.64
C ALA A 43 8.00 -13.56 11.37
N LEU A 44 7.57 -12.30 11.46
CA LEU A 44 7.13 -11.49 10.32
C LEU A 44 8.30 -10.98 9.48
N THR A 45 9.50 -10.87 10.04
CA THR A 45 10.67 -10.39 9.30
C THR A 45 11.12 -11.33 8.19
N ALA A 46 10.65 -12.58 8.17
CA ALA A 46 10.84 -13.48 7.03
C ALA A 46 10.16 -12.91 5.76
N LEU A 47 8.97 -12.33 5.92
CA LEU A 47 8.14 -11.83 4.83
C LEU A 47 8.30 -10.33 4.59
N PHE A 48 8.34 -9.53 5.64
CA PHE A 48 8.35 -8.07 5.54
C PHE A 48 9.73 -7.48 5.83
N ALA A 49 9.95 -6.22 5.43
CA ALA A 49 11.12 -5.45 5.86
C ALA A 49 11.13 -5.31 7.39
N LYS A 50 12.31 -5.37 7.99
CA LYS A 50 12.50 -5.28 9.44
C LYS A 50 11.92 -3.98 10.00
N THR A 51 12.18 -2.85 9.35
CA THR A 51 11.64 -1.56 9.80
C THR A 51 10.12 -1.51 9.71
N CYS A 52 9.49 -2.11 8.69
CA CYS A 52 8.03 -2.20 8.64
C CYS A 52 7.48 -3.05 9.80
N VAL A 53 8.17 -4.12 10.18
CA VAL A 53 7.82 -4.96 11.34
C VAL A 53 7.99 -4.18 12.65
N GLU A 54 9.08 -3.42 12.80
CA GLU A 54 9.30 -2.55 13.96
C GLU A 54 8.18 -1.48 14.07
N GLN A 55 7.77 -0.90 12.95
CA GLN A 55 6.65 0.05 12.88
C GLN A 55 5.30 -0.59 13.20
N GLU A 56 5.13 -1.90 12.95
CA GLU A 56 3.88 -2.61 13.22
C GLU A 56 3.55 -2.65 14.72
N VAL A 57 4.58 -2.63 15.56
CA VAL A 57 4.50 -2.69 17.03
C VAL A 57 5.01 -1.43 17.71
N ALA A 58 5.26 -0.36 16.95
CA ALA A 58 5.78 0.89 17.48
C ALA A 58 4.78 1.58 18.41
N THR A 59 5.30 2.17 19.48
CA THR A 59 4.52 2.92 20.48
C THR A 59 4.78 4.42 20.42
N ASP A 60 5.81 4.86 19.70
CA ASP A 60 6.07 6.27 19.46
C ASP A 60 4.90 6.92 18.72
N ARG A 61 4.42 8.05 19.23
CA ARG A 61 3.31 8.82 18.62
C ARG A 61 3.66 9.35 17.22
N PHE A 62 4.93 9.62 16.98
CA PHE A 62 5.41 10.13 15.70
C PHE A 62 6.64 9.36 15.24
N ILE A 63 6.67 9.05 13.95
CA ILE A 63 7.79 8.37 13.30
C ILE A 63 8.26 9.26 12.15
N ASP A 64 9.56 9.58 12.12
CA ASP A 64 10.14 10.43 11.08
C ASP A 64 9.99 9.82 9.69
N ILE A 65 9.61 10.64 8.72
CA ILE A 65 9.56 10.26 7.31
C ILE A 65 10.99 10.38 6.77
N PRO A 66 11.60 9.30 6.23
CA PRO A 66 12.93 9.38 5.64
C PRO A 66 12.99 10.43 4.53
N ALA A 67 14.11 11.16 4.43
CA ALA A 67 14.27 12.23 3.45
C ALA A 67 14.01 11.76 2.01
N GLU A 68 14.50 10.57 1.62
CA GLU A 68 14.25 10.01 0.29
C GLU A 68 12.77 9.70 0.02
N VAL A 69 12.01 9.29 1.06
CA VAL A 69 10.56 9.10 0.96
C VAL A 69 9.85 10.45 0.79
N GLN A 70 10.28 11.49 1.52
CA GLN A 70 9.73 12.85 1.35
C GLN A 70 10.00 13.39 -0.06
N GLU A 71 11.21 13.21 -0.60
CA GLU A 71 11.56 13.64 -1.96
C GLU A 71 10.69 12.95 -3.01
N ILE A 72 10.41 11.65 -2.86
CA ILE A 72 9.48 10.95 -3.75
C ILE A 72 8.05 11.46 -3.56
N TYR A 73 7.60 11.74 -2.33
CA TYR A 73 6.28 12.32 -2.07
C TYR A 73 6.10 13.66 -2.80
N ARG A 74 7.13 14.51 -2.90
CA ARG A 74 7.07 15.80 -3.63
C ARG A 74 6.68 15.68 -5.10
N LEU A 75 6.75 14.49 -5.69
CA LEU A 75 6.27 14.25 -7.05
C LEU A 75 4.75 14.43 -7.20
N TRP A 76 3.97 14.29 -6.11
CA TRP A 76 2.51 14.48 -6.17
C TRP A 76 1.85 15.07 -4.91
N ARG A 77 2.57 15.12 -3.78
CA ARG A 77 2.09 15.68 -2.52
C ARG A 77 2.57 17.14 -2.34
N PRO A 78 1.83 17.97 -1.57
CA PRO A 78 0.54 17.70 -0.94
C PRO A 78 -0.60 17.52 -1.95
N THR A 79 -1.61 16.71 -1.62
CA THR A 79 -2.81 16.58 -2.46
C THR A 79 -3.84 17.68 -2.13
N PRO A 80 -4.62 18.18 -3.09
CA PRO A 80 -5.58 19.26 -2.82
C PRO A 80 -6.78 18.79 -1.99
N VAL A 81 -7.32 19.69 -1.17
CA VAL A 81 -8.69 19.57 -0.64
C VAL A 81 -9.61 20.41 -1.52
N TYR A 82 -10.73 19.83 -1.92
CA TYR A 82 -11.76 20.50 -2.70
C TYR A 82 -13.02 20.70 -1.88
N ARG A 83 -13.69 21.84 -2.10
CA ARG A 83 -15.07 22.04 -1.64
C ARG A 83 -16.06 21.75 -2.76
N ALA A 84 -16.97 20.81 -2.52
CA ALA A 84 -17.93 20.32 -3.50
C ALA A 84 -19.17 21.22 -3.61
N LEU A 85 -19.00 22.52 -3.91
CA LEU A 85 -20.09 23.51 -3.96
C LEU A 85 -21.28 23.11 -4.85
N ASN A 86 -21.02 22.41 -5.96
CA ASN A 86 -22.09 21.96 -6.85
C ASN A 86 -22.88 20.80 -6.23
N LEU A 87 -22.21 19.91 -5.48
CA LEU A 87 -22.87 18.84 -4.73
C LEU A 87 -23.67 19.41 -3.56
N GLU A 88 -23.12 20.37 -2.83
CA GLU A 88 -23.84 21.10 -1.76
C GLU A 88 -25.16 21.68 -2.28
N ARG A 89 -25.13 22.35 -3.44
CA ARG A 89 -26.32 22.91 -4.11
C ARG A 89 -27.30 21.84 -4.57
N ALA A 90 -26.82 20.76 -5.20
CA ALA A 90 -27.66 19.67 -5.68
C ALA A 90 -28.40 18.98 -4.53
N LEU A 91 -27.79 18.90 -3.35
CA LEU A 91 -28.37 18.32 -2.15
C LEU A 91 -29.21 19.33 -1.34
N ALA A 92 -29.20 20.61 -1.70
CA ALA A 92 -29.78 21.71 -0.91
C ALA A 92 -29.38 21.66 0.58
N THR A 93 -28.15 21.24 0.87
CA THR A 93 -27.68 21.05 2.25
C THR A 93 -27.01 22.33 2.79
N PRO A 94 -27.22 22.66 4.08
CA PRO A 94 -26.43 23.70 4.74
C PRO A 94 -25.00 23.23 5.09
N ALA A 95 -24.74 21.91 5.02
CA ALA A 95 -23.42 21.36 5.31
C ALA A 95 -22.40 21.73 4.24
N HIS A 96 -21.17 21.99 4.66
CA HIS A 96 -20.04 22.12 3.73
C HIS A 96 -19.46 20.73 3.44
N ILE A 97 -19.22 20.42 2.17
CA ILE A 97 -18.70 19.12 1.76
C ILE A 97 -17.30 19.30 1.19
N TYR A 98 -16.31 18.74 1.89
CA TYR A 98 -14.92 18.75 1.48
C TYR A 98 -14.44 17.33 1.15
N TYR A 99 -13.52 17.21 0.20
CA TYR A 99 -12.84 15.95 -0.06
C TYR A 99 -11.35 16.16 -0.33
N LYS A 100 -10.52 15.38 0.37
CA LYS A 100 -9.08 15.28 0.17
C LYS A 100 -8.80 14.37 -1.03
N TYR A 101 -8.27 14.93 -2.11
CA TYR A 101 -8.20 14.24 -3.39
C TYR A 101 -6.89 13.46 -3.58
N GLU A 102 -6.86 12.24 -3.04
CA GLU A 102 -5.74 11.30 -3.20
C GLU A 102 -5.61 10.70 -4.61
N GLY A 103 -6.50 11.06 -5.53
CA GLY A 103 -6.43 10.69 -6.94
C GLY A 103 -5.33 11.41 -7.71
N ALA A 104 -4.70 12.45 -7.13
CA ALA A 104 -3.59 13.19 -7.74
C ALA A 104 -2.28 12.37 -7.79
N SER A 105 -2.20 11.24 -7.10
CA SER A 105 -0.99 10.42 -7.12
C SER A 105 -0.75 9.81 -8.51
N PRO A 106 0.51 9.45 -8.86
CA PRO A 106 0.84 8.88 -10.17
C PRO A 106 0.02 7.63 -10.53
N THR A 107 -0.54 6.93 -9.55
CA THR A 107 -1.35 5.71 -9.73
C THR A 107 -2.84 5.90 -9.43
N GLY A 108 -3.25 7.14 -9.15
CA GLY A 108 -4.64 7.55 -8.96
C GLY A 108 -5.26 7.08 -7.64
N SER A 109 -4.45 6.87 -6.59
CA SER A 109 -4.95 6.54 -5.24
C SER A 109 -3.92 6.80 -4.13
N HIS A 110 -4.39 6.77 -2.88
CA HIS A 110 -3.55 6.88 -1.69
C HIS A 110 -2.51 5.75 -1.52
N LYS A 111 -2.64 4.63 -2.25
CA LYS A 111 -1.77 3.46 -2.05
C LYS A 111 -0.29 3.75 -2.33
N THR A 112 0.02 4.74 -3.15
CA THR A 112 1.41 5.16 -3.42
C THR A 112 2.13 5.65 -2.16
N ASN A 113 1.41 6.18 -1.16
CA ASN A 113 2.01 6.67 0.08
C ASN A 113 2.77 5.54 0.80
N THR A 114 2.06 4.45 1.16
CA THR A 114 2.70 3.30 1.82
C THR A 114 3.62 2.51 0.89
N ALA A 115 3.33 2.44 -0.41
CA ALA A 115 4.17 1.74 -1.38
C ALA A 115 5.60 2.28 -1.40
N VAL A 116 5.75 3.61 -1.41
CA VAL A 116 7.07 4.28 -1.40
C VAL A 116 7.82 4.00 -0.11
N ALA A 117 7.16 4.09 1.05
CA ALA A 117 7.78 3.78 2.33
C ALA A 117 8.23 2.31 2.41
N GLN A 118 7.36 1.36 2.04
CA GLN A 118 7.71 -0.07 2.06
C GLN A 118 8.83 -0.42 1.08
N ALA A 119 8.80 0.10 -0.14
CA ALA A 119 9.88 -0.10 -1.10
C ALA A 119 11.19 0.53 -0.60
N TYR A 120 11.14 1.71 0.01
CA TYR A 120 12.32 2.38 0.57
C TYR A 120 12.97 1.53 1.66
N TYR A 121 12.19 1.05 2.64
CA TYR A 121 12.75 0.22 3.72
C TYR A 121 13.36 -1.08 3.20
N ASN A 122 12.69 -1.72 2.24
CA ASN A 122 13.26 -2.89 1.57
C ASN A 122 14.58 -2.59 0.85
N LYS A 123 14.68 -1.45 0.15
CA LYS A 123 15.90 -1.03 -0.55
C LYS A 123 17.07 -0.88 0.41
N VAL A 124 16.88 -0.12 1.50
CA VAL A 124 17.95 0.19 2.45
C VAL A 124 18.35 -1.03 3.29
N GLU A 125 17.45 -1.99 3.46
CA GLU A 125 17.73 -3.29 4.08
C GLU A 125 18.35 -4.32 3.11
N GLY A 126 18.56 -3.94 1.85
CA GLY A 126 19.26 -4.76 0.86
C GLY A 126 18.38 -5.71 0.06
N THR A 127 17.06 -5.72 0.27
CA THR A 127 16.10 -6.48 -0.54
C THR A 127 16.18 -6.06 -2.01
N LYS A 128 16.29 -7.02 -2.92
CA LYS A 128 16.41 -6.78 -4.38
C LYS A 128 15.11 -6.95 -5.14
N ARG A 129 14.15 -7.68 -4.55
CA ARG A 129 12.88 -8.00 -5.19
C ARG A 129 11.75 -8.01 -4.16
N LEU A 130 10.62 -7.45 -4.57
CA LEU A 130 9.34 -7.57 -3.88
C LEU A 130 8.40 -8.50 -4.63
N THR A 131 7.54 -9.18 -3.89
CA THR A 131 6.35 -9.82 -4.40
C THR A 131 5.11 -9.22 -3.76
N THR A 132 3.99 -9.23 -4.48
CA THR A 132 2.71 -8.80 -3.93
C THR A 132 1.54 -9.42 -4.68
N GLU A 133 0.35 -9.34 -4.10
CA GLU A 133 -0.90 -9.63 -4.75
C GLU A 133 -1.56 -8.37 -5.34
N THR A 134 -2.49 -8.53 -6.27
CA THR A 134 -3.47 -7.47 -6.53
C THR A 134 -4.78 -8.01 -7.08
N GLY A 135 -5.89 -7.44 -6.63
CA GLY A 135 -7.20 -7.69 -7.24
C GLY A 135 -7.39 -6.81 -8.47
N ALA A 136 -7.97 -5.62 -8.27
CA ALA A 136 -8.27 -4.69 -9.34
C ALA A 136 -7.04 -3.95 -9.92
N GLY A 137 -5.87 -4.02 -9.27
CA GLY A 137 -4.60 -3.48 -9.77
C GLY A 137 -4.13 -2.15 -9.17
N GLN A 138 -4.89 -1.51 -8.27
CA GLN A 138 -4.47 -0.25 -7.63
C GLN A 138 -3.22 -0.44 -6.76
N TRP A 139 -3.16 -1.54 -6.00
CA TRP A 139 -2.00 -1.82 -5.15
C TRP A 139 -0.78 -2.22 -5.99
N GLY A 140 -0.93 -3.15 -6.94
CA GLY A 140 0.15 -3.54 -7.83
C GLY A 140 0.74 -2.35 -8.60
N SER A 141 -0.10 -1.43 -9.10
CA SER A 141 0.40 -0.22 -9.78
C SER A 141 1.14 0.74 -8.85
N ALA A 142 0.64 0.97 -7.63
CA ALA A 142 1.30 1.79 -6.62
C ALA A 142 2.68 1.23 -6.24
N LEU A 143 2.78 -0.09 -6.01
CA LEU A 143 4.04 -0.73 -5.67
C LEU A 143 5.00 -0.77 -6.86
N ALA A 144 4.51 -1.00 -8.08
CA ALA A 144 5.35 -0.97 -9.29
C ALA A 144 6.00 0.41 -9.49
N PHE A 145 5.24 1.49 -9.32
CA PHE A 145 5.78 2.85 -9.34
C PHE A 145 6.88 3.05 -8.29
N ALA A 146 6.63 2.64 -7.03
CA ALA A 146 7.59 2.80 -5.94
C ALA A 146 8.87 1.99 -6.18
N CYS A 147 8.72 0.72 -6.58
CA CYS A 147 9.83 -0.17 -6.94
C CYS A 147 10.69 0.41 -8.08
N GLN A 148 10.05 0.93 -9.13
CA GLN A 148 10.75 1.57 -10.24
C GLN A 148 11.53 2.81 -9.81
N ALA A 149 10.94 3.66 -8.96
CA ALA A 149 11.60 4.86 -8.45
C ALA A 149 12.83 4.54 -7.57
N LEU A 150 12.83 3.36 -6.94
CA LEU A 150 13.85 2.95 -5.95
C LEU A 150 14.79 1.85 -6.46
N GLY A 151 14.59 1.35 -7.67
CA GLY A 151 15.43 0.32 -8.30
C GLY A 151 15.28 -1.07 -7.68
N ILE A 152 14.06 -1.47 -7.33
CA ILE A 152 13.72 -2.80 -6.82
C ILE A 152 12.89 -3.56 -7.87
N ASP A 153 13.17 -4.86 -8.07
CA ASP A 153 12.34 -5.70 -8.92
C ASP A 153 10.97 -5.96 -8.26
N LEU A 154 9.91 -6.13 -9.06
CA LEU A 154 8.58 -6.48 -8.55
C LEU A 154 7.93 -7.61 -9.33
N THR A 155 7.45 -8.64 -8.62
CA THR A 155 6.47 -9.61 -9.13
C THR A 155 5.09 -9.33 -8.53
N VAL A 156 4.06 -9.16 -9.36
CA VAL A 156 2.67 -8.96 -8.96
C VAL A 156 1.82 -10.15 -9.38
N PHE A 157 1.24 -10.84 -8.40
CA PHE A 157 0.22 -11.87 -8.64
C PHE A 157 -1.16 -11.21 -8.73
N MET A 158 -1.69 -11.05 -9.94
CA MET A 158 -2.99 -10.43 -10.17
C MET A 158 -4.08 -11.48 -10.29
N VAL A 159 -5.20 -11.32 -9.56
CA VAL A 159 -6.35 -12.23 -9.64
C VAL A 159 -6.79 -12.41 -11.10
N ARG A 160 -6.84 -13.65 -11.60
CA ARG A 160 -7.01 -13.99 -13.02
C ARG A 160 -8.18 -13.26 -13.69
N ILE A 161 -9.38 -13.33 -13.11
CA ILE A 161 -10.54 -12.64 -13.69
C ILE A 161 -10.34 -11.12 -13.80
N SER A 162 -9.62 -10.51 -12.83
CA SER A 162 -9.29 -9.09 -12.89
C SER A 162 -8.17 -8.80 -13.89
N TYR A 163 -7.20 -9.70 -14.02
CA TYR A 163 -6.15 -9.60 -15.04
C TYR A 163 -6.75 -9.54 -16.45
N ASP A 164 -7.76 -10.37 -16.72
CA ASP A 164 -8.42 -10.43 -18.03
C ASP A 164 -9.35 -9.22 -18.26
N GLN A 165 -10.13 -8.82 -17.24
CA GLN A 165 -11.14 -7.77 -17.38
C GLN A 165 -10.58 -6.34 -17.23
N LYS A 166 -9.40 -6.15 -16.63
CA LYS A 166 -8.84 -4.83 -16.30
C LYS A 166 -7.46 -4.60 -16.94
N PRO A 167 -7.36 -4.66 -18.28
CA PRO A 167 -6.07 -4.61 -18.99
C PRO A 167 -5.30 -3.30 -18.76
N TYR A 168 -5.97 -2.18 -18.49
CA TYR A 168 -5.28 -0.90 -18.26
C TYR A 168 -4.47 -0.85 -16.97
N ARG A 169 -4.93 -1.53 -15.91
CA ARG A 169 -4.15 -1.60 -14.66
C ARG A 169 -2.95 -2.53 -14.81
N LYS A 170 -3.11 -3.61 -15.58
CA LYS A 170 -1.99 -4.44 -16.03
C LYS A 170 -0.95 -3.62 -16.79
N ALA A 171 -1.37 -2.90 -17.84
CA ALA A 171 -0.48 -2.09 -18.65
C ALA A 171 0.28 -1.04 -17.81
N MET A 172 -0.38 -0.46 -16.80
CA MET A 172 0.27 0.47 -15.87
C MET A 172 1.35 -0.19 -15.01
N ILE A 173 1.11 -1.41 -14.50
CA ILE A 173 2.11 -2.18 -13.75
C ILE A 173 3.33 -2.48 -14.62
N GLU A 174 3.09 -2.97 -15.84
CA GLU A 174 4.14 -3.30 -16.82
C GLU A 174 4.92 -2.05 -17.26
N THR A 175 4.25 -0.90 -17.41
CA THR A 175 4.90 0.39 -17.74
C THR A 175 5.88 0.84 -16.65
N TYR A 176 5.58 0.55 -15.38
CA TYR A 176 6.52 0.76 -14.28
C TYR A 176 7.48 -0.42 -14.07
N GLY A 177 7.64 -1.32 -15.05
CA GLY A 177 8.62 -2.40 -14.99
C GLY A 177 8.25 -3.57 -14.07
N GLY A 178 7.05 -3.59 -13.50
CA GLY A 178 6.57 -4.71 -12.69
C GLY A 178 6.28 -5.94 -13.56
N GLN A 179 6.78 -7.10 -13.16
CA GLN A 179 6.34 -8.38 -13.73
C GLN A 179 4.95 -8.72 -13.19
N ILE A 180 4.01 -9.06 -14.06
CA ILE A 180 2.66 -9.48 -13.67
C ILE A 180 2.42 -10.95 -13.99
N VAL A 181 1.78 -11.66 -13.08
CA VAL A 181 1.44 -13.08 -13.19
C VAL A 181 -0.06 -13.25 -12.87
N PRO A 182 -0.86 -13.84 -13.77
CA PRO A 182 -2.27 -14.14 -13.46
C PRO A 182 -2.35 -15.29 -12.44
N SER A 183 -3.05 -15.05 -11.33
CA SER A 183 -3.24 -15.99 -10.22
C SER A 183 -4.65 -16.60 -10.25
N PRO A 184 -4.83 -17.93 -10.16
CA PRO A 184 -3.82 -18.95 -9.86
C PRO A 184 -2.84 -19.17 -11.02
N SER A 185 -1.54 -19.33 -10.76
CA SER A 185 -0.51 -19.58 -11.78
C SER A 185 0.10 -20.99 -11.67
N ASP A 186 0.82 -21.42 -12.70
CA ASP A 186 1.63 -22.65 -12.67
C ASP A 186 3.01 -22.45 -12.01
N ARG A 187 3.33 -21.21 -11.60
CA ARG A 187 4.63 -20.82 -11.03
C ARG A 187 4.84 -21.36 -9.61
N THR A 188 3.76 -21.44 -8.82
CA THR A 188 3.80 -21.82 -7.40
C THR A 188 3.05 -23.11 -7.13
N ASN A 189 3.32 -23.80 -6.02
CA ASN A 189 2.54 -24.96 -5.61
C ASN A 189 1.10 -24.58 -5.25
N ALA A 190 0.90 -23.43 -4.60
CA ALA A 190 -0.41 -22.91 -4.26
C ALA A 190 -1.28 -22.70 -5.52
N GLY A 191 -0.73 -22.08 -6.56
CA GLY A 191 -1.42 -21.91 -7.84
C GLY A 191 -1.68 -23.24 -8.56
N ARG A 192 -0.67 -24.12 -8.65
CA ARG A 192 -0.83 -25.47 -9.26
C ARG A 192 -1.91 -26.30 -8.57
N ALA A 193 -1.98 -26.28 -7.25
CA ALA A 193 -2.98 -27.02 -6.48
C ALA A 193 -4.42 -26.51 -6.70
N VAL A 194 -4.59 -25.23 -7.03
CA VAL A 194 -5.89 -24.68 -7.45
C VAL A 194 -6.21 -25.13 -8.87
N LEU A 195 -5.27 -24.99 -9.80
CA LEU A 195 -5.46 -25.34 -11.21
C LEU A 195 -5.71 -26.84 -11.43
N GLU A 196 -5.17 -27.72 -10.58
CA GLU A 196 -5.46 -29.16 -10.63
C GLU A 196 -6.93 -29.47 -10.34
N LYS A 197 -7.57 -28.68 -9.45
CA LYS A 197 -8.97 -28.85 -9.07
C LYS A 197 -9.92 -28.13 -10.02
N ASP A 198 -9.52 -26.96 -10.48
CA ASP A 198 -10.28 -26.09 -11.38
C ASP A 198 -9.32 -25.37 -12.34
N PRO A 199 -9.05 -25.97 -13.52
CA PRO A 199 -8.14 -25.39 -14.52
C PRO A 199 -8.56 -24.00 -15.02
N ASP A 200 -9.85 -23.69 -14.97
CA ASP A 200 -10.44 -22.43 -15.43
C ASP A 200 -10.72 -21.46 -14.27
N SER A 201 -10.14 -21.72 -13.09
CA SER A 201 -10.42 -20.96 -11.88
C SER A 201 -10.23 -19.45 -12.10
N PRO A 202 -11.24 -18.62 -11.79
CA PRO A 202 -11.15 -17.16 -11.94
C PRO A 202 -10.17 -16.52 -10.95
N GLY A 203 -9.67 -17.30 -9.99
CA GLY A 203 -8.80 -16.87 -8.91
C GLY A 203 -9.52 -16.07 -7.84
N SER A 204 -8.77 -15.77 -6.78
CA SER A 204 -9.22 -14.93 -5.67
C SER A 204 -8.03 -14.18 -5.08
N LEU A 205 -8.31 -13.14 -4.29
CA LEU A 205 -7.25 -12.40 -3.61
C LEU A 205 -6.46 -13.32 -2.66
N GLY A 206 -7.13 -14.24 -1.96
CA GLY A 206 -6.46 -15.19 -1.06
C GLY A 206 -5.50 -16.15 -1.77
N ILE A 207 -5.84 -16.57 -2.99
CA ILE A 207 -4.93 -17.38 -3.83
C ILE A 207 -3.71 -16.54 -4.22
N ALA A 208 -3.93 -15.31 -4.70
CA ALA A 208 -2.84 -14.43 -5.12
C ALA A 208 -1.89 -14.08 -3.96
N ILE A 209 -2.42 -13.87 -2.75
CA ILE A 209 -1.63 -13.72 -1.52
C ILE A 209 -0.78 -14.96 -1.26
N SER A 210 -1.39 -16.15 -1.35
CA SER A 210 -0.68 -17.41 -1.12
C SER A 210 0.48 -17.59 -2.10
N GLU A 211 0.26 -17.31 -3.38
CA GLU A 211 1.32 -17.40 -4.40
C GLU A 211 2.43 -16.36 -4.18
N ALA A 212 2.07 -15.11 -3.86
CA ALA A 212 3.03 -14.05 -3.61
C ALA A 212 3.93 -14.34 -2.39
N ILE A 213 3.34 -14.88 -1.31
CA ILE A 213 4.07 -15.32 -0.12
C ILE A 213 4.95 -16.54 -0.44
N GLU A 214 4.44 -17.51 -1.19
CA GLU A 214 5.24 -18.68 -1.59
C GLU A 214 6.45 -18.28 -2.44
N GLU A 215 6.28 -17.38 -3.43
CA GLU A 215 7.40 -16.87 -4.24
C GLU A 215 8.40 -16.09 -3.39
N ALA A 216 7.94 -15.25 -2.45
CA ALA A 216 8.82 -14.54 -1.50
C ALA A 216 9.70 -15.52 -0.71
N MET A 217 9.08 -16.52 -0.07
CA MET A 217 9.78 -17.51 0.73
C MET A 217 10.76 -18.35 -0.09
N ALA A 218 10.39 -18.73 -1.32
CA ALA A 218 11.22 -19.58 -2.17
C ALA A 218 12.44 -18.87 -2.75
N THR A 219 12.35 -17.55 -2.96
CA THR A 219 13.39 -16.77 -3.67
C THR A 219 14.20 -15.85 -2.78
N GLY A 220 13.78 -15.66 -1.52
CA GLY A 220 14.36 -14.65 -0.62
C GLY A 220 13.91 -13.22 -0.94
N ALA A 221 12.94 -13.04 -1.84
CA ALA A 221 12.23 -11.77 -2.02
C ALA A 221 11.39 -11.44 -0.75
N LYS A 222 11.00 -10.19 -0.60
CA LYS A 222 10.07 -9.77 0.46
C LYS A 222 8.67 -9.59 -0.08
N TYR A 223 7.70 -9.90 0.75
CA TYR A 223 6.29 -9.65 0.47
C TYR A 223 5.91 -8.25 0.95
N SER A 224 5.11 -7.53 0.16
CA SER A 224 4.57 -6.22 0.53
C SER A 224 3.04 -6.25 0.47
N LEU A 225 2.40 -5.64 1.47
CA LEU A 225 0.94 -5.60 1.60
C LEU A 225 0.45 -4.16 1.71
N GLY A 226 -0.56 -3.82 0.92
CA GLY A 226 -1.03 -2.44 0.77
C GLY A 226 -2.22 -2.04 1.67
N SER A 227 -2.56 -2.85 2.67
CA SER A 227 -3.75 -2.65 3.52
C SER A 227 -3.58 -3.31 4.90
N VAL A 228 -4.55 -3.04 5.78
CA VAL A 228 -4.81 -3.66 7.11
C VAL A 228 -3.74 -3.52 8.19
N LEU A 229 -2.45 -3.49 7.84
CA LEU A 229 -1.34 -3.44 8.79
C LEU A 229 -1.17 -2.04 9.42
N ASN A 230 -0.69 -1.98 10.65
CA ASN A 230 -0.52 -0.74 11.39
C ASN A 230 0.46 0.21 10.67
N HIS A 231 1.59 -0.30 10.18
CA HIS A 231 2.54 0.54 9.44
C HIS A 231 1.94 1.06 8.11
N VAL A 232 0.98 0.33 7.51
CA VAL A 232 0.27 0.84 6.33
C VAL A 232 -0.57 2.05 6.70
N LEU A 233 -1.33 1.99 7.79
CA LEU A 233 -2.14 3.11 8.29
C LEU A 233 -1.27 4.29 8.72
N LEU A 234 -0.15 4.02 9.42
CA LEU A 234 0.88 4.99 9.78
C LEU A 234 1.33 5.79 8.56
N HIS A 235 1.76 5.12 7.48
CA HIS A 235 2.24 5.80 6.27
C HIS A 235 1.16 6.66 5.59
N GLN A 236 -0.12 6.29 5.75
CA GLN A 236 -1.25 7.03 5.18
C GLN A 236 -1.62 8.29 5.97
N THR A 237 -1.09 8.48 7.18
CA THR A 237 -1.44 9.64 8.02
C THR A 237 -1.00 10.98 7.43
N VAL A 238 -0.08 10.99 6.46
CA VAL A 238 0.23 12.18 5.64
C VAL A 238 -1.02 12.83 5.03
N ILE A 239 -2.03 12.02 4.70
CA ILE A 239 -3.31 12.48 4.17
C ILE A 239 -4.03 13.36 5.19
N GLY A 240 -4.14 12.86 6.42
CA GLY A 240 -4.84 13.54 7.51
C GLY A 240 -4.08 14.78 7.98
N GLN A 241 -2.75 14.68 8.11
CA GLN A 241 -1.91 15.79 8.52
C GLN A 241 -1.96 16.96 7.52
N GLU A 242 -1.88 16.68 6.22
CA GLU A 242 -2.06 17.72 5.21
C GLU A 242 -3.49 18.28 5.24
N ALA A 243 -4.51 17.41 5.38
CA ALA A 243 -5.89 17.84 5.41
C ALA A 243 -6.19 18.75 6.61
N LEU A 244 -5.58 18.50 7.77
CA LEU A 244 -5.68 19.38 8.94
C LEU A 244 -5.09 20.76 8.62
N ALA A 245 -3.85 20.82 8.12
CA ALA A 245 -3.19 22.08 7.76
C ALA A 245 -3.95 22.87 6.68
N GLN A 246 -4.60 22.18 5.72
CA GLN A 246 -5.41 22.84 4.68
C GLN A 246 -6.74 23.42 5.18
N MET A 247 -7.16 23.05 6.39
CA MET A 247 -8.43 23.44 7.00
C MET A 247 -8.26 24.42 8.16
N GLU A 248 -7.03 24.69 8.58
CA GLU A 248 -6.64 25.76 9.52
C GLU A 248 -6.69 27.14 8.84
#